data_AF-A0A158G9W3-F1
#
_entry.id   AF-A0A158G9W3-F1
#
_cell.length_a   1.000
_cell.length_b   1.000
_cell.length_c   1.000
_cell.angle_alpha   90.00
_cell.angle_beta   90.00
_cell.angle_gamma   90.00
#
_symmetry.space_group_name_H-M   'P 1'
#
loop_
_entity.id
_entity.type
_entity.pdbx_description
1 polymer ?
#
loop_
_entity_poly.entity_id
_entity_poly.type
_entity_poly.pdbx_seq_one_letter_code
_entity_poly.pdbx_strand_id
1 'polypeptide(L)' 'MIYSNKTEAYWEPLMEIARDELGIESFDEAGAEIRICCVEDIGRALERAYDLGLVVGHAVTRGEWAETSRV' A
#
# COMPACT_ATOMS: atom_id res chain seq x y z
N MET A 1 25.62 -6.29 -4.50
CA MET A 1 24.29 -6.53 -3.89
C MET A 1 23.28 -6.54 -5.01
N ILE A 2 22.77 -7.71 -5.38
CA ILE A 2 21.62 -7.81 -6.28
C ILE A 2 20.42 -7.53 -5.38
N TYR A 3 19.80 -6.35 -5.49
CA TYR A 3 18.50 -6.13 -4.87
C TYR A 3 17.55 -7.08 -5.60
N SER A 4 17.33 -8.27 -5.03
CA SER A 4 16.28 -9.17 -5.49
C SER A 4 15.01 -8.33 -5.54
N ASN A 5 14.41 -8.19 -6.72
CA ASN A 5 13.26 -7.33 -6.97
C ASN A 5 12.03 -7.89 -6.27
N LYS A 6 12.00 -7.81 -4.92
CA LYS A 6 10.88 -8.26 -4.09
C LYS A 6 9.57 -7.61 -4.54
N THR A 7 9.66 -6.41 -5.11
CA THR A 7 8.55 -5.67 -5.70
C THR A 7 7.86 -6.45 -6.83
N GLU A 8 8.58 -7.19 -7.67
CA GLU A 8 7.98 -8.03 -8.71
C GLU A 8 7.22 -9.23 -8.13
N ALA A 9 7.75 -9.87 -7.08
CA ALA A 9 7.13 -11.05 -6.48
C ALA A 9 5.79 -10.76 -5.78
N TYR A 10 5.59 -9.52 -5.33
CA TYR A 10 4.35 -9.08 -4.69
C TYR A 10 3.43 -8.31 -5.64
N TRP A 11 3.86 -8.05 -6.87
CA TRP A 11 3.12 -7.25 -7.84
C TRP A 11 1.78 -7.89 -8.22
N GLU A 12 1.80 -9.19 -8.53
CA GLU A 12 0.59 -9.93 -8.93
C GLU A 12 -0.48 -9.95 -7.83
N PRO A 13 -0.16 -10.34 -6.57
CA PRO A 13 -1.13 -10.27 -5.47
C PRO A 13 -1.65 -8.86 -5.18
N LEU A 14 -0.79 -7.83 -5.28
CA LEU A 14 -1.22 -6.45 -5.07
C LEU A 14 -2.15 -5.96 -6.17
N MET A 15 -1.90 -6.35 -7.42
CA MET A 15 -2.81 -6.05 -8.53
C MET A 15 -4.14 -6.79 -8.41
N GLU A 16 -4.15 -8.03 -7.92
CA GLU A 16 -5.37 -8.77 -7.62
C GLU A 16 -6.23 -8.05 -6.58
N ILE A 17 -5.65 -7.67 -5.44
CA ILE A 17 -6.35 -6.90 -4.40
C ILE A 17 -6.84 -5.56 -4.95
N ALA A 18 -6.01 -4.85 -5.71
CA ALA A 18 -6.37 -3.53 -6.24
C ALA A 18 -7.55 -3.60 -7.22
N ARG A 19 -7.64 -4.66 -8.04
CA ARG A 19 -8.78 -4.91 -8.93
C ARG A 19 -10.03 -5.28 -8.14
N ASP A 20 -9.93 -6.28 -7.28
CA ASP A 20 -11.06 -6.83 -6.55
C ASP A 20 -11.70 -5.81 -5.62
N GLU A 21 -10.87 -5.02 -4.93
CA GLU A 21 -11.33 -4.18 -3.83
C GLU A 21 -11.43 -2.71 -4.17
N LEU A 22 -10.55 -2.22 -5.05
CA LEU A 22 -10.47 -0.79 -5.39
C LEU A 22 -10.88 -0.51 -6.85
N GLY A 23 -11.20 -1.55 -7.62
CA GLY A 23 -11.53 -1.46 -9.05
C GLY A 23 -10.38 -0.94 -9.91
N ILE A 24 -9.13 -1.04 -9.44
CA ILE A 24 -7.95 -0.50 -10.13
C ILE A 24 -7.42 -1.56 -11.08
N GLU A 25 -7.67 -1.37 -12.36
CA GLU A 25 -7.32 -2.34 -13.40
C GLU A 25 -5.83 -2.31 -13.79
N SER A 26 -5.21 -1.14 -13.66
CA SER A 26 -3.81 -0.89 -14.01
C SER A 26 -3.23 0.27 -13.21
N PHE A 27 -1.96 0.16 -12.82
CA PHE A 27 -1.16 1.28 -12.36
C PHE A 27 -0.37 1.83 -13.55
N ASP A 28 -0.97 2.72 -14.35
CA ASP A 28 -0.23 3.40 -15.42
C ASP A 28 0.59 4.55 -14.82
N GLU A 29 1.84 4.71 -15.27
CA GLU A 29 2.78 5.72 -14.76
C GLU A 29 2.43 7.15 -15.23
N ALA A 30 1.45 7.29 -16.13
CA ALA A 30 1.13 8.53 -16.83
C ALA A 30 0.56 9.67 -15.95
N GLY A 31 0.33 9.44 -14.66
CA GLY A 31 -0.03 10.48 -13.70
C GLY A 31 -0.66 9.87 -12.45
N ALA A 32 -0.52 10.55 -11.31
CA ALA A 32 -1.20 10.13 -10.09
C ALA A 32 -2.72 10.13 -10.34
N GLU A 33 -3.29 8.95 -10.55
CA GLU A 33 -4.73 8.77 -10.66
C GLU A 33 -5.34 9.04 -9.28
N ILE A 34 -5.91 10.23 -9.10
CA ILE A 34 -6.65 10.55 -7.88
C ILE A 34 -8.01 9.87 -7.99
N ARG A 35 -8.18 8.79 -7.25
CA ARG A 35 -9.44 8.07 -7.14
C ARG A 35 -10.10 8.33 -5.78
N ILE A 36 -11.40 8.56 -5.81
CA ILE A 36 -12.21 8.58 -4.59
C ILE A 36 -12.62 7.13 -4.33
N CYS A 37 -12.13 6.56 -3.22
CA CYS A 37 -12.49 5.23 -2.77
C CYS A 37 -13.29 5.32 -1.47
N CYS A 38 -14.23 4.41 -1.27
CA CYS A 38 -14.86 4.27 0.04
C CYS A 38 -13.83 3.77 1.05
N VAL A 39 -13.89 4.30 2.28
CA VAL A 39 -12.96 3.90 3.36
C VAL A 39 -13.08 2.40 3.67
N GLU A 40 -14.28 1.83 3.53
CA GLU A 40 -14.54 0.41 3.74
C GLU A 40 -13.80 -0.48 2.73
N ASP A 41 -13.73 -0.06 1.47
CA ASP A 41 -13.01 -0.78 0.41
C ASP A 41 -11.50 -0.74 0.63
N ILE A 42 -10.99 0.39 1.12
CA ILE A 42 -9.59 0.52 1.54
C ILE A 42 -9.29 -0.44 2.71
N GLY A 43 -10.20 -0.50 3.70
CA GLY A 43 -10.08 -1.42 4.83
C GLY A 43 -9.99 -2.87 4.37
N ARG A 44 -10.91 -3.30 3.50
CA ARG A 44 -10.96 -4.66 2.95
C ARG A 44 -9.71 -5.02 2.13
N ALA A 45 -9.20 -4.07 1.35
CA ALA A 45 -7.93 -4.23 0.63
C ALA A 45 -6.74 -4.44 1.58
N LEU A 46 -6.67 -3.66 2.67
CA LEU A 46 -5.61 -3.79 3.69
C LEU A 46 -5.71 -5.11 4.46
N GLU A 47 -6.92 -5.55 4.80
CA GLU A 47 -7.16 -6.85 5.45
C GLU A 47 -6.69 -8.01 4.55
N ARG A 48 -7.07 -8.02 3.25
CA ARG A 48 -6.59 -9.05 2.32
C ARG A 48 -5.07 -9.00 2.12
N ALA A 49 -4.48 -7.80 2.07
CA ALA A 49 -3.03 -7.66 2.00
C ALA A 49 -2.33 -8.18 3.26
N TYR A 50 -2.93 -8.02 4.45
CA TYR A 50 -2.43 -8.57 5.70
C TYR A 50 -2.53 -10.11 5.71
N ASP A 51 -3.67 -10.68 5.29
CA ASP A 51 -3.87 -12.14 5.21
C ASP A 51 -2.87 -12.82 4.26
N LEU A 52 -2.49 -12.13 3.18
CA LEU A 52 -1.46 -12.59 2.24
C LEU A 52 -0.03 -12.31 2.69
N GLY A 53 0.17 -11.68 3.86
CA GLY A 53 1.50 -11.33 4.38
C GLY A 53 2.21 -10.23 3.60
N LEU A 54 1.48 -9.46 2.79
CA LEU A 54 2.00 -8.35 1.97
C LEU A 54 2.17 -7.06 2.78
N VAL A 55 1.34 -6.90 3.82
CA VAL A 55 1.43 -5.79 4.78
C VAL A 55 1.66 -6.36 6.17
N VAL A 56 2.69 -5.89 6.84
CA VAL A 56 2.85 -6.11 8.28
C VAL A 56 2.35 -4.85 8.97
N GLY A 57 1.43 -4.99 9.91
CA GLY A 57 0.95 -3.87 10.71
C GLY A 57 2.13 -3.20 11.43
N HIS A 58 2.58 -2.07 10.90
CA HIS A 58 3.52 -1.24 11.62
C HIS A 58 2.72 -0.50 12.68
N ALA A 59 3.00 -0.77 13.96
CA ALA A 59 2.39 -0.04 15.05
C ALA A 59 2.74 1.45 14.87
N VAL A 60 1.77 2.23 14.37
CA VAL A 60 1.88 3.69 14.33
C VAL A 60 1.78 4.15 15.77
N THR A 61 2.91 4.11 16.49
CA THR A 61 3.05 4.98 17.65
C THR A 61 2.86 6.37 17.09
N ARG A 62 1.79 7.05 17.53
CA ARG A 62 1.48 8.43 17.17
C ARG A 62 2.78 9.21 17.33
N GLY A 63 3.40 9.55 16.20
CA GLY A 63 4.70 10.22 16.20
C GLY A 63 4.56 11.46 17.05
N GLU A 64 5.25 11.47 18.19
CA GLU A 64 5.62 12.72 18.80
C GLU A 64 6.35 13.48 17.70
N TRP A 65 5.84 14.66 17.38
CA TRP A 65 6.51 15.58 16.48
C TRP A 65 7.87 15.85 17.09
N ALA A 66 8.89 15.08 16.68
CA ALA A 66 10.28 15.40 16.93
C ALA A 66 10.61 16.58 16.01
N GLU A 67 10.09 17.74 16.39
CA GLU A 67 10.62 19.02 16.00
C GLU A 67 12.07 19.04 16.46
N THR A 68 12.93 18.57 15.56
CA THR A 68 14.37 18.74 15.69
C THR A 68 14.62 20.23 15.57
N SER A 69 14.49 20.93 16.69
CA SER A 69 15.13 22.22 16.91
C SER A 69 16.61 22.02 16.63
N ARG A 70 17.03 22.42 15.44
CA ARG A 70 18.43 22.56 15.06
C ARG A 70 18.80 24.03 15.25
N VAL A 71 19.51 24.24 16.36
CA VAL A 71 20.56 25.22 16.67
C VAL A 71 20.27 26.69 16.37
#